data_AF-A0A3M8H2P7-F1
#
_entry.id   AF-A0A3M8H2P7-F1
#
_cell.length_a   1.000
_cell.length_b   1.000
_cell.length_c   1.000
_cell.angle_alpha   90.00
_cell.angle_beta   90.00
_cell.angle_gamma   90.00
#
_symmetry.space_group_name_H-M   'P 1'
#
loop_
_entity.id
_entity.type
_entity.pdbx_description
1 polymer ?
#
loop_
_entity_poly.entity_id
_entity_poly.type
_entity_poly.pdbx_seq_one_letter_code
_entity_poly.pdbx_strand_id
1 'polypeptide(L)'
;MLWLIYEDYIKQDVRTTYFVKYLKWHVWVISISLLIITLYCLFKFYLSLNGWILFASCIFAAITGSYFGNELKKSVLGNVGDGKDIFDHNIISIRNILKRHNISHIEQIDLLINQINEELPELKMSEKVLKAFYTISTALLLPIITLMIKWLLNYNNEGVEIVIILVLISLAILGIFYIIKPLLEEILDSPYRKMSKLKRILEDIKLVDFLK
;
A
#
# COMPACT_ATOMS: atom_id res chain seq x y z
N MET A 1 -21.13 9.05 14.85
CA MET A 1 -21.87 7.82 14.49
C MET A 1 -21.15 7.08 13.36
N LEU A 2 -20.83 7.75 12.25
CA LEU A 2 -20.03 7.17 11.16
C LEU A 2 -18.72 6.50 11.64
N TRP A 3 -17.94 7.23 12.44
CA TRP A 3 -16.67 6.71 12.98
C TRP A 3 -16.82 5.46 13.87
N LEU A 4 -17.94 5.30 14.58
CA LEU A 4 -18.21 4.11 15.39
C LEU A 4 -18.49 2.89 14.49
N ILE A 5 -19.30 3.08 13.44
CA ILE A 5 -19.58 2.05 12.43
C ILE A 5 -18.30 1.67 11.68
N TYR A 6 -17.47 2.66 11.34
CA TYR A 6 -16.18 2.46 10.71
C TYR A 6 -15.20 1.67 11.60
N GLU A 7 -15.13 2.00 12.90
CA GLU A 7 -14.28 1.28 13.85
C GLU A 7 -14.74 -0.18 14.01
N ASP A 8 -16.05 -0.41 14.14
CA ASP A 8 -16.63 -1.76 14.23
C ASP A 8 -16.40 -2.56 12.94
N TYR A 9 -16.50 -1.91 11.78
CA TYR A 9 -16.20 -2.51 10.48
C TYR A 9 -14.71 -2.89 10.37
N ILE A 10 -13.78 -2.05 10.80
CA ILE A 10 -12.34 -2.39 10.80
C ILE A 10 -12.04 -3.57 11.72
N LYS A 11 -12.73 -3.68 12.86
CA LYS A 11 -12.55 -4.81 13.80
C LYS A 11 -13.04 -6.13 13.20
N GLN A 12 -14.05 -6.09 12.33
CA GLN A 12 -14.61 -7.27 11.67
C GLN A 12 -13.99 -7.57 10.29
N ASP A 13 -13.29 -6.60 9.68
CA ASP A 13 -12.63 -6.79 8.38
C ASP A 13 -11.58 -7.92 8.47
N VAL A 14 -11.81 -8.95 7.65
CA VAL A 14 -11.01 -10.16 7.62
C VAL A 14 -9.64 -9.83 7.01
N ARG A 15 -8.65 -9.49 7.84
CA ARG A 15 -7.30 -9.22 7.34
C ARG A 15 -6.65 -10.53 6.92
N THR A 16 -6.29 -10.61 5.64
CA THR A 16 -5.55 -11.73 5.04
C THR A 16 -4.24 -12.05 5.78
N THR A 17 -3.64 -11.06 6.45
CA THR A 17 -2.43 -11.22 7.27
C THR A 17 -2.61 -12.15 8.48
N TYR A 18 -3.82 -12.30 9.02
CA TYR A 18 -4.07 -13.26 10.11
C TYR A 18 -4.01 -14.72 9.64
N PHE A 19 -4.16 -14.96 8.34
CA PHE A 19 -4.17 -16.32 7.76
C PHE A 19 -2.79 -16.94 7.58
N VAL A 20 -1.74 -16.14 7.74
CA VAL A 20 -0.35 -16.58 7.81
C VAL A 20 -0.16 -17.62 8.92
N LYS A 21 -0.87 -17.48 10.05
CA LYS A 21 -0.79 -18.43 11.18
C LYS A 21 -1.38 -19.81 10.87
N TYR A 22 -2.31 -19.89 9.90
CA TYR A 22 -2.97 -21.14 9.51
C TYR A 22 -2.24 -21.86 8.37
N LEU A 23 -1.13 -21.32 7.88
CA LEU A 23 -0.28 -22.01 6.92
C LEU A 23 0.27 -23.30 7.53
N LYS A 24 0.24 -24.38 6.75
CA LYS A 24 0.77 -25.68 7.17
C LYS A 24 2.27 -25.57 7.44
N TRP A 25 2.76 -26.32 8.43
CA TRP A 25 4.17 -26.31 8.85
C TRP A 25 5.16 -26.47 7.70
N HIS A 26 4.89 -27.35 6.74
CA HIS A 26 5.79 -27.57 5.60
C HIS A 26 5.97 -26.33 4.69
N VAL A 27 4.97 -25.45 4.61
CA VAL A 27 5.06 -24.21 3.82
C VAL A 27 6.10 -23.28 4.44
N TRP A 28 6.15 -23.21 5.77
CA TRP A 28 7.15 -22.44 6.50
C TRP A 28 8.55 -23.01 6.30
N VAL A 29 8.73 -24.32 6.43
CA VAL A 29 10.04 -24.98 6.24
C VAL A 29 10.57 -24.71 4.83
N ILE A 30 9.74 -24.89 3.79
CA ILE A 30 10.13 -24.64 2.39
C ILE A 30 10.48 -23.15 2.19
N SER A 31 9.64 -22.24 2.68
CA SER A 31 9.86 -20.80 2.49
C SER A 31 11.12 -20.31 3.20
N ILE A 32 11.38 -20.78 4.41
CA ILE A 32 12.61 -20.45 5.16
C ILE A 32 13.84 -21.02 4.45
N SER A 33 13.76 -22.26 3.95
CA SER A 33 14.89 -22.87 3.23
C SER A 33 15.26 -22.09 1.96
N LEU A 34 14.28 -21.64 1.19
CA LEU A 34 14.52 -20.83 0.00
C LEU A 34 15.02 -19.41 0.33
N LEU A 35 14.57 -18.83 1.45
CA LEU A 35 15.05 -17.54 1.93
C LEU A 35 16.52 -17.61 2.36
N ILE A 36 16.93 -18.70 3.03
CA ILE A 36 18.34 -18.95 3.37
C ILE A 36 19.19 -19.07 2.11
N ILE A 37 18.73 -19.78 1.08
CA ILE A 37 19.43 -19.89 -0.21
C ILE A 37 19.56 -18.51 -0.87
N THR A 38 18.49 -17.71 -0.83
CA THR A 38 18.49 -16.35 -1.38
C THR A 38 19.52 -15.46 -0.67
N LEU A 39 19.56 -15.50 0.67
CA LEU A 39 20.55 -14.77 1.47
C LEU A 39 21.98 -15.26 1.22
N TYR A 40 22.18 -16.57 1.08
CA TYR A 40 23.47 -17.14 0.72
C TYR A 40 23.96 -16.65 -0.64
N CYS A 41 23.10 -16.64 -1.66
CA CYS A 41 23.43 -16.11 -2.98
C CYS A 41 23.76 -14.61 -2.92
N LEU A 42 22.99 -13.81 -2.18
CA LEU A 42 23.28 -12.37 -1.99
C LEU A 42 24.63 -12.15 -1.30
N PHE A 43 24.95 -12.93 -0.26
CA PHE A 43 26.24 -12.87 0.41
C PHE A 43 27.40 -13.28 -0.50
N LYS A 44 27.22 -14.34 -1.30
CA LYS A 44 28.20 -14.78 -2.31
C LYS A 44 28.38 -13.74 -3.43
N PHE A 45 27.32 -13.03 -3.82
CA PHE A 45 27.40 -11.94 -4.78
C PHE A 45 28.25 -10.80 -4.22
N TYR A 46 28.04 -10.39 -2.95
CA TYR A 46 28.85 -9.36 -2.31
C TYR A 46 30.36 -9.68 -2.33
N LEU A 47 30.74 -10.95 -2.19
CA LEU A 47 32.14 -11.39 -2.20
C LEU A 47 32.76 -11.56 -3.59
N SER A 48 31.98 -11.92 -4.61
CA SER A 48 32.49 -12.31 -5.93
C SER A 48 32.13 -11.36 -7.07
N LEU A 49 31.20 -10.43 -6.85
CA LEU A 49 30.64 -9.50 -7.84
C LEU A 49 30.15 -10.19 -9.14
N ASN A 50 29.74 -11.46 -9.05
CA ASN A 50 29.31 -12.24 -10.20
C ASN A 50 27.79 -12.05 -10.46
N GLY A 51 27.44 -11.43 -11.59
CA GLY A 51 26.05 -11.17 -11.99
C GLY A 51 25.16 -12.41 -12.10
N TRP A 52 25.72 -13.60 -12.39
CA TRP A 52 24.95 -14.86 -12.43
C TRP A 52 24.41 -15.26 -11.06
N ILE A 53 25.15 -14.95 -9.98
CA ILE A 53 24.73 -15.24 -8.61
C ILE A 53 23.58 -14.31 -8.20
N LEU A 54 23.65 -13.03 -8.63
CA LEU A 54 22.57 -12.07 -8.42
C LEU A 54 21.29 -12.54 -9.14
N PHE A 55 21.41 -12.95 -10.40
CA PHE A 55 20.28 -13.50 -11.17
C PHE A 55 19.65 -14.72 -10.49
N ALA A 56 20.46 -15.66 -10.02
CA ALA A 56 19.98 -16.82 -9.25
C ALA A 56 19.25 -16.39 -7.97
N SER A 57 19.76 -15.39 -7.25
CA SER A 57 19.09 -14.86 -6.04
C SER A 57 17.70 -14.27 -6.34
N CYS A 58 17.56 -13.55 -7.46
CA CYS A 58 16.28 -12.99 -7.90
C CYS A 58 15.28 -14.10 -8.24
N ILE A 59 15.73 -15.17 -8.90
CA ILE A 59 14.89 -16.35 -9.20
C ILE A 59 14.41 -17.01 -7.91
N PHE A 60 15.31 -17.29 -6.97
CA PHE A 60 14.91 -17.90 -5.70
C PHE A 60 13.96 -17.01 -4.89
N ALA A 61 14.19 -15.69 -4.87
CA ALA A 61 13.28 -14.74 -4.25
C ALA A 61 11.88 -14.77 -4.89
N ALA A 62 11.81 -14.79 -6.23
CA ALA A 62 10.56 -14.85 -6.96
C ALA A 62 9.80 -16.16 -6.72
N ILE A 63 10.50 -17.30 -6.73
CA ILE A 63 9.92 -18.62 -6.42
C ILE A 63 9.37 -18.65 -5.00
N THR A 64 10.14 -18.14 -4.03
CA THR A 64 9.73 -18.09 -2.62
C THR A 64 8.46 -17.26 -2.44
N GLY A 65 8.45 -16.04 -3.00
CA GLY A 65 7.30 -15.14 -2.91
C GLY A 65 6.06 -15.71 -3.60
N SER A 66 6.23 -16.33 -4.77
CA SER A 66 5.14 -16.95 -5.52
C SER A 66 4.54 -18.16 -4.78
N TYR A 67 5.39 -19.07 -4.29
CA TYR A 67 4.96 -20.26 -3.55
C TYR A 67 4.22 -19.88 -2.26
N PHE A 68 4.83 -19.02 -1.43
CA PHE A 68 4.23 -18.57 -0.18
C PHE A 68 2.92 -17.82 -0.44
N GLY A 69 2.88 -16.94 -1.45
CA GLY A 69 1.68 -16.22 -1.83
C GLY A 69 0.55 -17.14 -2.29
N ASN A 70 0.86 -18.20 -3.06
CA ASN A 70 -0.14 -19.15 -3.54
C ASN A 70 -0.71 -20.00 -2.40
N GLU A 71 0.14 -20.51 -1.50
CA GLU A 71 -0.32 -21.27 -0.33
C GLU A 71 -1.11 -20.39 0.65
N LEU A 72 -0.74 -19.11 0.78
CA LEU A 72 -1.51 -18.16 1.57
C LEU A 72 -2.90 -17.92 0.96
N LYS A 73 -3.00 -17.76 -0.37
CA LYS A 73 -4.30 -17.66 -1.06
C LYS A 73 -5.15 -18.91 -0.85
N LYS A 74 -4.58 -20.11 -0.95
CA LYS A 74 -5.29 -21.37 -0.66
C LYS A 74 -5.77 -21.45 0.79
N SER A 75 -4.94 -21.01 1.74
CA SER A 75 -5.31 -20.96 3.16
C SER A 75 -6.46 -19.98 3.42
N VAL A 76 -6.44 -18.81 2.77
CA VAL A 76 -7.54 -17.85 2.83
C VAL A 76 -8.82 -18.44 2.23
N LEU A 77 -8.73 -19.02 1.03
CA LEU A 77 -9.87 -19.69 0.36
C LEU A 77 -10.48 -20.80 1.22
N GLY A 78 -9.65 -21.62 1.86
CA GLY A 78 -10.12 -22.74 2.69
C GLY A 78 -10.77 -22.32 4.01
N ASN A 79 -10.42 -21.15 4.56
CA ASN A 79 -10.91 -20.70 5.86
C ASN A 79 -11.96 -19.58 5.78
N VAL A 80 -11.97 -18.78 4.70
CA VAL A 80 -12.86 -17.63 4.51
C VAL A 80 -13.84 -17.84 3.35
N GLY A 81 -13.49 -18.70 2.39
CA GLY A 81 -14.26 -18.94 1.17
C GLY A 81 -13.76 -18.13 -0.04
N ASP A 82 -14.52 -18.19 -1.14
CA ASP A 82 -14.24 -17.45 -2.38
C ASP A 82 -14.49 -15.93 -2.19
N GLY A 83 -14.08 -15.10 -3.15
CA GLY A 83 -14.36 -13.66 -3.15
C GLY A 83 -15.84 -13.33 -2.96
N LYS A 84 -16.74 -14.24 -3.37
CA LYS A 84 -18.18 -14.16 -3.12
C LYS A 84 -18.54 -14.38 -1.65
N ASP A 85 -17.94 -15.37 -0.99
CA ASP A 85 -18.17 -15.64 0.43
C ASP A 85 -17.65 -14.49 1.31
N ILE A 86 -16.51 -13.89 0.93
CA ILE A 86 -15.97 -12.69 1.57
C ILE A 86 -16.95 -11.52 1.40
N PHE A 87 -17.54 -11.35 0.22
CA PHE A 87 -18.52 -10.30 -0.04
C PHE A 87 -19.79 -10.51 0.79
N ASP A 88 -20.33 -11.72 0.80
CA ASP A 88 -21.51 -12.08 1.59
C ASP A 88 -21.24 -11.90 3.09
N HIS A 89 -20.07 -12.30 3.57
CA HIS A 89 -19.63 -12.06 4.95
C HIS A 89 -19.58 -10.56 5.28
N ASN A 90 -19.02 -9.73 4.39
CA ASN A 90 -18.93 -8.29 4.61
C ASN A 90 -20.33 -7.64 4.63
N ILE A 91 -21.25 -8.05 3.76
CA ILE A 91 -22.64 -7.57 3.80
C ILE A 91 -23.32 -7.95 5.12
N ILE A 92 -23.18 -9.21 5.56
CA ILE A 92 -23.79 -9.69 6.81
C ILE A 92 -23.19 -8.95 8.02
N SER A 93 -21.87 -8.78 8.04
CA SER A 93 -21.15 -8.01 9.06
C SER A 93 -21.70 -6.59 9.16
N ILE A 94 -21.80 -5.87 8.03
CA ILE A 94 -22.32 -4.50 8.05
C ILE A 94 -23.80 -4.48 8.43
N ARG A 95 -24.64 -5.40 7.95
CA ARG A 95 -26.04 -5.51 8.41
C ARG A 95 -26.14 -5.68 9.93
N ASN A 96 -25.27 -6.51 10.52
CA ASN A 96 -25.24 -6.70 11.97
C ASN A 96 -24.76 -5.44 12.71
N ILE A 97 -23.78 -4.71 12.17
CA ILE A 97 -23.33 -3.42 12.71
C ILE A 97 -24.46 -2.40 12.63
N LEU A 98 -25.14 -2.27 11.49
CA LEU A 98 -26.29 -1.37 11.31
C LEU A 98 -27.41 -1.70 12.30
N LYS A 99 -27.76 -2.97 12.46
CA LYS A 99 -28.76 -3.43 13.46
C LYS A 99 -28.32 -3.09 14.88
N ARG A 100 -27.05 -3.30 15.23
CA ARG A 100 -26.52 -2.98 16.57
C ARG A 100 -26.64 -1.49 16.90
N HIS A 101 -26.49 -0.63 15.89
CA HIS A 101 -26.64 0.82 16.03
C HIS A 101 -28.07 1.32 15.75
N ASN A 102 -29.06 0.42 15.69
CA ASN A 102 -30.49 0.71 15.42
C ASN A 102 -30.73 1.50 14.12
N ILE A 103 -29.97 1.17 13.07
CA ILE A 103 -30.10 1.77 11.74
C ILE A 103 -30.97 0.84 10.91
N SER A 104 -32.25 1.18 10.79
CA SER A 104 -33.25 0.36 10.12
C SER A 104 -33.88 1.03 8.90
N HIS A 105 -33.67 2.34 8.72
CA HIS A 105 -34.29 3.11 7.64
C HIS A 105 -33.29 3.44 6.53
N ILE A 106 -33.76 3.42 5.29
CA ILE A 106 -32.96 3.76 4.10
C ILE A 106 -32.37 5.18 4.20
N GLU A 107 -33.13 6.12 4.76
CA GLU A 107 -32.73 7.52 4.96
C GLU A 107 -31.51 7.64 5.88
N GLN A 108 -31.41 6.76 6.89
CA GLN A 108 -30.26 6.74 7.81
C GLN A 108 -29.02 6.19 7.10
N ILE A 109 -29.18 5.22 6.20
CA ILE A 109 -28.08 4.72 5.36
C ILE A 109 -27.62 5.81 4.39
N ASP A 110 -28.55 6.56 3.79
CA ASP A 110 -28.22 7.69 2.93
C ASP A 110 -27.49 8.81 3.66
N LEU A 111 -27.89 9.11 4.89
CA LEU A 111 -27.15 10.04 5.75
C LEU A 111 -25.72 9.57 6.02
N LEU A 112 -25.49 8.28 6.24
CA LEU A 112 -24.14 7.73 6.42
C LEU A 112 -23.31 7.83 5.13
N ILE A 113 -23.90 7.49 3.98
CA ILE A 113 -23.22 7.60 2.68
C ILE A 113 -22.84 9.06 2.40
N ASN A 114 -23.71 10.01 2.71
CA ASN A 114 -23.43 11.44 2.56
C ASN A 114 -22.32 11.90 3.50
N GLN A 115 -22.33 11.49 4.77
CA GLN A 115 -21.22 11.76 5.70
C GLN A 115 -19.89 11.18 5.21
N ILE A 116 -19.90 9.98 4.62
CA ILE A 116 -18.69 9.40 4.00
C ILE A 116 -18.23 10.23 2.81
N ASN A 117 -19.14 10.73 1.97
CA ASN A 117 -18.80 11.56 0.81
C ASN A 117 -18.18 12.89 1.22
N GLU A 118 -18.61 13.47 2.33
CA GLU A 118 -18.05 14.69 2.89
C GLU A 118 -16.66 14.46 3.49
N GLU A 119 -16.43 13.34 4.20
CA GLU A 119 -15.14 13.04 4.83
C GLU A 119 -14.09 12.43 3.88
N LEU A 120 -14.51 11.74 2.81
CA LEU A 120 -13.62 11.03 1.87
C LEU A 120 -12.49 11.91 1.30
N PRO A 121 -12.75 13.14 0.80
CA PRO A 121 -11.70 14.02 0.28
C PRO A 121 -10.67 14.41 1.35
N GLU A 122 -11.08 14.52 2.61
CA GLU A 122 -10.19 14.92 3.70
C GLU A 122 -9.19 13.82 4.06
N LEU A 123 -9.61 12.56 3.93
CA LEU A 123 -8.84 11.35 4.23
C LEU A 123 -7.74 11.05 3.21
N LYS A 124 -7.73 11.70 2.04
CA LYS A 124 -6.69 11.55 1.02
C LYS A 124 -5.43 12.35 1.38
N MET A 125 -4.74 11.87 2.40
CA MET A 125 -3.58 12.54 3.00
C MET A 125 -2.36 12.54 2.07
N SER A 126 -2.22 11.54 1.19
CA SER A 126 -1.08 11.45 0.26
C SER A 126 -0.98 12.69 -0.63
N GLU A 127 -2.09 13.17 -1.18
CA GLU A 127 -2.10 14.37 -2.04
C GLU A 127 -1.67 15.62 -1.28
N LYS A 128 -2.13 15.79 -0.03
CA LYS A 128 -1.77 16.93 0.81
C LYS A 128 -0.27 16.91 1.15
N VAL A 129 0.24 15.75 1.56
CA VAL A 129 1.65 15.56 1.94
C VAL A 129 2.57 15.71 0.72
N LEU A 130 2.25 15.05 -0.39
CA LEU A 130 3.04 15.14 -1.62
C LEU A 130 3.04 16.57 -2.17
N LYS A 131 1.90 17.25 -2.19
CA LYS A 131 1.81 18.65 -2.64
C LYS A 131 2.66 19.59 -1.78
N ALA A 132 2.64 19.42 -0.45
CA ALA A 132 3.50 20.18 0.45
C ALA A 132 4.99 19.90 0.17
N PHE A 133 5.36 18.63 0.02
CA PHE A 133 6.73 18.22 -0.29
C PHE A 133 7.21 18.81 -1.63
N TYR A 134 6.39 18.73 -2.68
CA TYR A 134 6.69 19.33 -3.97
C TYR A 134 6.88 20.84 -3.85
N THR A 135 5.97 21.52 -3.15
CA THR A 135 6.01 22.98 -3.01
C THR A 135 7.29 23.42 -2.32
N ILE A 136 7.66 22.77 -1.22
CA ILE A 136 8.89 23.05 -0.45
C ILE A 136 10.13 22.73 -1.30
N SER A 137 10.15 21.58 -1.97
CA SER A 137 11.24 21.17 -2.85
C SER A 137 11.43 22.17 -4.00
N THR A 138 10.36 22.56 -4.71
CA THR A 138 10.49 23.51 -5.81
C THR A 138 10.83 24.93 -5.34
N ALA A 139 10.36 25.34 -4.17
CA ALA A 139 10.59 26.70 -3.67
C ALA A 139 11.99 26.90 -3.07
N LEU A 140 12.59 25.86 -2.47
CA LEU A 140 13.90 25.96 -1.82
C LEU A 140 15.02 25.30 -2.62
N LEU A 141 14.77 24.10 -3.13
CA LEU A 141 15.80 23.23 -3.70
C LEU A 141 16.26 23.74 -5.08
N LEU A 142 15.32 24.25 -5.89
CA LEU A 142 15.59 24.82 -7.21
C LEU A 142 16.48 26.09 -7.13
N PRO A 143 16.18 27.10 -6.31
CA PRO A 143 17.07 28.26 -6.13
C PRO A 143 18.46 27.89 -5.62
N ILE A 144 18.54 26.96 -4.65
CA ILE A 144 19.83 26.51 -4.08
C ILE A 144 20.67 25.81 -5.15
N ILE A 145 20.09 24.87 -5.89
CA ILE A 145 20.79 24.19 -7.00
C ILE A 145 21.26 25.21 -8.03
N THR A 146 20.40 26.16 -8.40
CA THR A 146 20.74 27.18 -9.42
C THR A 146 21.87 28.10 -8.94
N LEU A 147 21.87 28.49 -7.66
CA LEU A 147 22.95 29.26 -7.02
C LEU A 147 24.26 28.46 -6.99
N MET A 148 24.21 27.18 -6.61
CA MET A 148 25.40 26.33 -6.57
C MET A 148 25.98 26.12 -7.97
N ILE A 149 25.15 25.82 -8.96
CA ILE A 149 25.59 25.68 -10.37
C ILE A 149 26.29 26.96 -10.84
N LYS A 150 25.69 28.13 -10.59
CA LYS A 150 26.26 29.42 -11.00
C LYS A 150 27.58 29.72 -10.29
N TRP A 151 27.68 29.41 -9.00
CA TRP A 151 28.90 29.63 -8.22
C TRP A 151 30.05 28.72 -8.67
N LEU A 152 29.75 27.46 -8.98
CA LEU A 152 30.70 26.46 -9.44
C LEU A 152 31.22 26.69 -10.86
N LEU A 153 30.34 27.08 -11.80
CA LEU A 153 30.72 27.41 -13.18
C LEU A 153 31.66 28.61 -13.27
N ASN A 154 31.60 29.54 -12.30
CA ASN A 154 32.47 30.72 -12.28
C ASN A 154 33.87 30.45 -11.70
N TYR A 155 34.08 29.34 -10.99
CA TYR A 155 35.30 29.12 -10.20
C TYR A 155 36.29 28.10 -10.79
N ASN A 156 35.88 27.21 -11.72
CA ASN A 156 36.78 26.18 -12.27
C ASN A 156 36.36 25.63 -13.65
N ASN A 157 37.34 25.26 -14.50
CA ASN A 157 37.10 24.55 -15.78
C ASN A 157 36.54 23.11 -15.57
N GLU A 158 36.73 22.52 -14.39
CA GLU A 158 36.07 21.27 -13.97
C GLU A 158 34.60 21.47 -13.55
N GLY A 159 34.10 22.71 -13.54
CA GLY A 159 32.73 23.05 -13.14
C GLY A 159 31.66 22.34 -13.98
N VAL A 160 31.97 21.97 -15.23
CA VAL A 160 31.08 21.20 -16.09
C VAL A 160 30.84 19.78 -15.54
N GLU A 161 31.88 19.10 -15.04
CA GLU A 161 31.75 17.75 -14.46
C GLU A 161 30.94 17.77 -13.17
N ILE A 162 31.13 18.79 -12.33
CA ILE A 162 30.36 18.96 -11.09
C ILE A 162 28.89 19.25 -11.37
N VAL A 163 28.59 20.03 -12.42
CA VAL A 163 27.21 20.27 -12.88
C VAL A 163 26.57 18.98 -13.38
N ILE A 164 27.29 18.15 -14.13
CA ILE A 164 26.81 16.83 -14.58
C ILE A 164 26.51 15.93 -13.38
N ILE A 165 27.37 15.90 -12.36
CA ILE A 165 27.14 15.15 -11.12
C ILE A 165 25.89 15.65 -10.39
N LEU A 166 25.67 16.96 -10.30
CA LEU A 166 24.47 17.55 -9.71
C LEU A 166 23.18 17.15 -10.46
N VAL A 167 23.22 17.12 -11.79
CA VAL A 167 22.10 16.66 -12.62
C VAL A 167 21.83 15.17 -12.39
N LEU A 168 22.88 14.34 -12.33
CA LEU A 168 22.76 12.91 -12.04
C LEU A 168 22.20 12.63 -10.64
N ILE A 169 22.65 13.39 -9.63
CA ILE A 169 22.10 13.33 -8.26
C ILE A 169 20.62 13.72 -8.25
N SER A 170 20.24 14.77 -8.98
CA SER A 170 18.85 15.22 -9.10
C SER A 170 17.97 14.14 -9.74
N LEU A 171 18.47 13.48 -10.80
CA LEU A 171 17.78 12.35 -11.45
C LEU A 171 17.66 11.14 -10.52
N ALA A 172 18.70 10.83 -9.74
CA ALA A 172 18.66 9.74 -8.77
C ALA A 172 17.62 10.01 -7.65
N ILE A 173 17.55 11.24 -7.13
CA ILE A 173 16.55 11.65 -6.14
C ILE A 173 15.13 11.51 -6.72
N LEU A 174 14.91 11.93 -7.96
CA LEU A 174 13.61 11.75 -8.64
C LEU A 174 13.27 10.26 -8.78
N GLY A 175 14.23 9.42 -9.18
CA GLY A 175 14.03 7.97 -9.29
C GLY A 175 13.63 7.33 -7.96
N ILE A 176 14.32 7.68 -6.87
CA ILE A 176 13.97 7.22 -5.52
C ILE A 176 12.58 7.71 -5.13
N PHE A 177 12.24 8.96 -5.42
CA PHE A 177 10.91 9.51 -5.14
C PHE A 177 9.79 8.74 -5.85
N TYR A 178 9.96 8.37 -7.12
CA TYR A 178 8.98 7.57 -7.85
C TYR A 178 8.78 6.17 -7.27
N ILE A 179 9.81 5.58 -6.65
CA ILE A 179 9.71 4.29 -5.95
C ILE A 179 9.02 4.46 -4.60
N ILE A 180 9.30 5.53 -3.86
CA ILE A 180 8.75 5.76 -2.53
C ILE A 180 7.28 6.20 -2.60
N LYS A 181 6.91 7.03 -3.58
CA LYS A 181 5.56 7.57 -3.76
C LYS A 181 4.44 6.52 -3.61
N PRO A 182 4.43 5.39 -4.34
CA PRO A 182 3.36 4.39 -4.24
C PRO A 182 3.28 3.73 -2.85
N LEU A 183 4.43 3.52 -2.19
CA LEU A 183 4.47 2.99 -0.81
C LEU A 183 3.87 3.99 0.19
N LEU A 184 4.17 5.27 -0.02
CA LEU A 184 3.68 6.37 0.81
C LEU A 184 2.16 6.56 0.64
N GLU A 185 1.66 6.47 -0.60
CA GLU A 185 0.22 6.46 -0.91
C GLU A 185 -0.50 5.26 -0.27
N GLU A 186 0.10 4.06 -0.31
CA GLU A 186 -0.50 2.87 0.27
C GLU A 186 -0.67 2.97 1.80
N ILE A 187 0.31 3.56 2.48
CA ILE A 187 0.28 3.76 3.94
C ILE A 187 -0.67 4.91 4.31
N LEU A 188 -0.51 6.08 3.69
CA LEU A 188 -1.27 7.29 4.04
C LEU A 188 -2.75 7.20 3.63
N ASP A 189 -3.06 6.59 2.49
CA ASP A 189 -4.44 6.49 1.98
C ASP A 189 -5.13 5.19 2.43
N SER A 190 -4.53 4.44 3.34
CA SER A 190 -5.17 3.26 3.95
C SER A 190 -6.55 3.58 4.57
N PRO A 191 -6.75 4.68 5.33
CA PRO A 191 -8.06 5.08 5.82
C PRO A 191 -9.03 5.44 4.70
N TYR A 192 -8.56 6.16 3.69
CA TYR A 192 -9.34 6.53 2.51
C TYR A 192 -9.87 5.28 1.77
N ARG A 193 -9.00 4.29 1.50
CA ARG A 193 -9.38 3.04 0.83
C ARG A 193 -10.42 2.25 1.63
N LYS A 194 -10.27 2.18 2.96
CA LYS A 194 -11.21 1.47 3.83
C LYS A 194 -12.56 2.16 3.91
N MET A 195 -12.59 3.49 4.03
CA MET A 195 -13.82 4.27 4.05
C MET A 195 -14.55 4.19 2.70
N SER A 196 -13.81 4.21 1.59
CA SER A 196 -14.36 4.00 0.24
C SER A 196 -14.96 2.60 0.06
N LYS A 197 -14.31 1.56 0.61
CA LYS A 197 -14.85 0.19 0.61
C LYS A 197 -16.13 0.11 1.45
N LEU A 198 -16.15 0.72 2.64
CA LEU A 198 -17.34 0.80 3.49
C LEU A 198 -18.52 1.46 2.75
N LYS A 199 -18.27 2.59 2.08
CA LYS A 199 -19.27 3.29 1.25
C LYS A 199 -19.91 2.35 0.24
N ARG A 200 -19.10 1.64 -0.56
CA ARG A 200 -19.60 0.72 -1.59
C ARG A 200 -20.50 -0.37 -1.01
N ILE A 201 -20.12 -0.95 0.13
CA ILE A 201 -20.93 -2.01 0.75
C ILE A 201 -22.24 -1.43 1.32
N LEU A 202 -22.24 -0.19 1.84
CA LEU A 202 -23.48 0.48 2.25
C LEU A 202 -24.41 0.78 1.07
N GLU A 203 -23.85 1.19 -0.08
CA GLU A 203 -24.60 1.35 -1.34
C GLU A 203 -25.19 0.00 -1.80
N ASP A 204 -24.44 -1.09 -1.72
CA ASP A 204 -24.92 -2.42 -2.06
C ASP A 204 -26.04 -2.88 -1.12
N ILE A 205 -25.92 -2.64 0.19
CA ILE A 205 -26.98 -2.96 1.17
C ILE A 205 -28.25 -2.15 0.89
N LYS A 206 -28.11 -0.86 0.55
CA LYS A 206 -29.25 -0.01 0.15
C LYS A 206 -30.01 -0.63 -1.02
N LEU A 207 -29.29 -1.08 -2.06
CA LEU A 207 -29.87 -1.71 -3.25
C LEU A 207 -30.56 -3.03 -2.92
N VAL A 208 -29.93 -3.89 -2.10
CA VAL A 208 -30.42 -5.24 -1.82
C VAL A 208 -31.61 -5.27 -0.85
N ASP A 209 -31.59 -4.41 0.18
CA ASP A 209 -32.55 -4.49 1.29
C ASP A 209 -33.73 -3.52 1.16
N PHE A 210 -33.60 -2.42 0.42
CA PHE A 210 -34.58 -1.33 0.44
C PHE A 210 -35.15 -0.92 -0.92
N LEU A 211 -34.55 -1.36 -2.03
CA LEU A 211 -34.99 -1.03 -3.40
C LEU A 211 -35.60 -2.23 -4.13
N LYS A 212 -36.12 -3.21 -3.37
CA LYS A 212 -36.92 -4.33 -3.89
C LYS A 212 -38.31 -3.91 -4.32
#